data_AF-A0AAD6F902-F1
#
_entry.id   AF-A0AAD6F902-F1
#
_cell.length_a   1.000
_cell.length_b   1.000
_cell.length_c   1.000
_cell.angle_alpha   90.00
_cell.angle_beta   90.00
_cell.angle_gamma   90.00
#
_symmetry.space_group_name_H-M   'P 1'
#
loop_
_entity.id
_entity.type
_entity.pdbx_description
1 polymer ?
#
loop_
_entity_poly.entity_id
_entity_poly.type
_entity_poly.pdbx_seq_one_letter_code
_entity_poly.pdbx_strand_id
1 'polypeptide(L)' 'MNLALELLALCALKKLQEQLGVKVHKLQKDCATRWNSTFTMLERLYEQRLPVQAVLADETVTKVSIQRSLAMRECQ' A
#
# COMPACT_ATOMS: atom_id res chain seq x y z
N MET A 1 7.83 19.18 -5.13
CA MET A 1 7.95 17.92 -5.90
C MET A 1 7.43 16.69 -5.14
N ASN A 2 7.67 16.53 -3.82
CA ASN A 2 7.24 15.33 -3.09
C ASN A 2 5.71 15.18 -2.94
N LEU A 3 4.97 16.27 -2.75
CA LEU A 3 3.51 16.22 -2.53
C LEU A 3 2.73 15.65 -3.74
N ALA A 4 3.16 15.99 -4.96
CA ALA A 4 2.49 15.54 -6.18
C ALA A 4 2.64 14.03 -6.40
N LEU A 5 3.80 13.49 -6.02
CA LEU A 5 4.12 12.07 -6.14
C LEU A 5 3.35 11.25 -5.09
N GLU A 6 3.21 11.77 -3.87
CA GLU A 6 2.36 11.17 -2.84
C GLU A 6 0.86 11.19 -3.24
N LEU A 7 0.37 12.28 -3.82
CA LEU A 7 -1.00 12.38 -4.32
C LEU A 7 -1.27 11.39 -5.45
N LEU A 8 -0.32 11.19 -6.36
CA LEU A 8 -0.43 10.21 -7.44
C LEU A 8 -0.58 8.78 -6.88
N ALA A 9 0.28 8.40 -5.93
CA ALA A 9 0.24 7.09 -5.30
C ALA A 9 -1.07 6.82 -4.55
N LEU A 10 -1.58 7.82 -3.81
CA LEU A 10 -2.86 7.70 -3.11
C LEU A 10 -4.05 7.57 -4.07
N CYS A 11 -4.04 8.33 -5.17
CA CYS A 11 -5.07 8.24 -6.20
C CYS A 11 -5.04 6.89 -6.92
N ALA A 12 -3.85 6.36 -7.24
CA ALA A 12 -3.70 5.04 -7.85
C ALA A 12 -4.22 3.93 -6.92
N LEU A 13 -3.84 3.97 -5.63
CA LEU A 13 -4.31 3.03 -4.61
C LEU A 13 -5.84 3.05 -4.49
N LYS A 14 -6.45 4.23 -4.40
CA LYS A 14 -7.90 4.38 -4.27
C LYS A 14 -8.64 3.80 -5.49
N LYS A 15 -8.16 4.08 -6.71
CA LYS A 15 -8.74 3.52 -7.95
C LYS A 15 -8.70 1.99 -7.96
N LEU A 16 -7.57 1.40 -7.57
CA LEU A 16 -7.44 -0.06 -7.52
C LEU A 16 -8.30 -0.70 -6.43
N GLN A 17 -8.45 -0.05 -5.27
CA GLN A 17 -9.37 -0.50 -4.23
C GLN A 17 -10.82 -0.52 -4.72
N GLU A 18 -11.25 0.54 -5.42
CA GLU A 18 -12.58 0.63 -6.01
C GLU A 18 -12.80 -0.43 -7.11
N GLN A 19 -11.80 -0.64 -7.99
CA GLN A 19 -11.86 -1.64 -9.05
C GLN A 19 -11.93 -3.08 -8.54
N LEU A 20 -11.21 -3.38 -7.46
CA LEU A 20 -11.20 -4.71 -6.83
C LEU A 20 -12.38 -4.92 -5.86
N GLY A 21 -13.25 -3.92 -5.67
CA GLY A 21 -14.37 -3.99 -4.73
C GLY A 21 -13.96 -4.10 -3.26
N VAL A 22 -12.71 -3.74 -2.93
CA VAL A 22 -12.18 -3.81 -1.56
C VAL A 22 -12.50 -2.50 -0.84
N LYS A 23 -12.78 -2.57 0.46
CA LYS A 23 -13.07 -1.37 1.25
C LYS A 23 -11.88 -0.40 1.20
N VAL A 24 -12.17 0.84 0.78
CA VAL A 24 -11.19 1.92 0.66
C VAL A 24 -10.69 2.30 2.04
N HIS A 25 -9.43 1.98 2.34
CA HIS A 25 -8.73 2.47 3.52
C HIS A 25 -7.37 3.04 3.14
N LYS A 26 -6.93 4.01 3.94
CA LYS A 26 -5.55 4.48 3.93
C LYS A 26 -4.69 3.51 4.74
N LEU A 27 -3.50 3.21 4.20
CA LEU A 27 -2.46 2.48 4.94
C LEU A 27 -2.02 3.30 6.17
N GLN A 28 -1.96 2.62 7.31
CA GLN A 28 -1.55 3.21 8.57
C GLN A 28 -0.13 2.79 8.90
N LYS A 29 0.65 3.69 9.50
CA LYS A 29 1.96 3.35 10.06
C LYS A 29 1.77 2.79 11.47
N ASP A 30 2.72 1.98 11.91
CA ASP A 30 2.82 1.61 13.31
C ASP A 30 3.10 2.86 14.18
N CYS A 31 2.73 2.77 15.46
CA CYS A 31 2.94 3.81 16.45
C CYS A 31 3.25 3.15 17.79
N ALA A 32 4.52 3.23 18.21
CA ALA A 32 5.04 2.51 19.37
C ALA A 32 4.31 2.84 20.70
N THR A 33 3.75 4.04 20.83
CA THR A 33 3.05 4.48 22.05
C THR A 33 1.58 4.03 22.09
N ARG A 34 1.04 3.47 21.00
CA ARG A 34 -0.33 2.97 20.91
C ARG A 34 -0.33 1.46 20.81
N TRP A 35 -0.78 0.78 21.87
CA TRP A 35 -0.61 -0.65 22.10
C TRP A 35 -1.20 -1.62 21.05
N ASN A 36 -1.95 -1.13 20.05
CA ASN A 36 -2.56 -1.95 18.99
C ASN A 36 -2.22 -1.45 17.57
N SER A 37 -1.33 -0.48 17.42
CA SER A 37 -1.02 0.12 16.11
C SER A 37 -0.44 -0.89 15.12
N THR A 38 0.46 -1.77 15.59
CA THR A 38 1.06 -2.83 14.78
C THR A 38 0.00 -3.82 14.28
N PHE A 39 -0.93 -4.23 15.15
CA PHE A 39 -2.01 -5.13 14.78
C PHE A 39 -2.90 -4.51 13.70
N THR A 40 -3.39 -3.29 13.92
CA THR A 40 -4.25 -2.59 12.93
C THR A 40 -3.51 -2.32 11.61
N MET A 41 -2.21 -2.04 11.64
CA MET A 41 -1.39 -1.87 10.44
C MET A 41 -1.34 -3.18 9.63
N LEU A 42 -1.03 -4.30 10.28
CA LEU A 42 -0.90 -5.61 9.61
C LEU A 42 -2.25 -6.11 9.09
N GLU A 43 -3.31 -5.97 9.87
CA GLU A 43 -4.68 -6.32 9.46
C GLU A 43 -5.09 -5.58 8.18
N ARG A 44 -4.92 -4.25 8.15
CA ARG A 44 -5.20 -3.45 6.95
C ARG A 44 -4.31 -3.81 5.77
N LEU A 45 -3.03 -4.09 6.02
CA LEU A 45 -2.10 -4.47 4.97
C LEU A 45 -2.50 -5.81 4.33
N TYR A 46 -2.98 -6.74 5.14
CA TYR A 46 -3.47 -8.04 4.66
C TYR A 46 -4.75 -7.89 3.82
N GLU A 47 -5.74 -7.14 4.30
CA GLU A 47 -6.96 -6.83 3.54
C GLU A 47 -6.67 -6.15 2.18
N GLN A 48 -5.63 -5.30 2.15
CA GLN A 48 -5.27 -4.49 0.98
C GLN A 48 -4.10 -5.05 0.18
N ARG A 49 -3.72 -6.31 0.41
CA ARG A 49 -2.52 -6.91 -0.20
C ARG A 49 -2.52 -6.81 -1.72
N LEU A 50 -3.65 -7.12 -2.36
CA LEU A 50 -3.80 -7.09 -3.81
C LEU A 50 -3.66 -5.67 -4.40
N PRO A 51 -4.43 -4.65 -3.96
CA PRO A 51 -4.27 -3.30 -4.48
C PRO A 51 -2.88 -2.72 -4.18
N VAL A 52 -2.28 -3.04 -3.03
CA VAL A 52 -0.92 -2.58 -2.69
C VAL A 52 0.13 -3.22 -3.59
N GLN A 53 0.04 -4.53 -3.86
CA GLN A 53 0.94 -5.20 -4.81
C GLN A 53 0.81 -4.60 -6.22
N ALA A 54 -0.41 -4.31 -6.68
CA ALA A 54 -0.65 -3.71 -7.98
C ALA A 54 -0.05 -2.30 -8.11
N VAL A 55 -0.19 -1.43 -7.09
CA VAL A 55 0.44 -0.09 -7.08
C VAL A 55 1.97 -0.20 -7.03
N LEU A 56 2.51 -1.17 -6.29
CA LEU A 56 3.96 -1.38 -6.20
C LEU A 56 4.54 -1.95 -7.50
N ALA A 57 3.74 -2.68 -8.27
CA ALA A 57 4.13 -3.20 -9.59
C ALA A 57 4.17 -2.11 -10.68
N ASP A 58 3.45 -0.99 -10.47
CA ASP A 58 3.38 0.12 -11.42
C ASP A 58 4.65 0.98 -11.36
N GLU A 59 5.43 0.94 -12.44
CA GLU A 59 6.69 1.66 -12.62
C GLU A 59 6.52 3.19 -12.67
N THR A 60 5.29 3.67 -12.93
CA THR A 60 4.97 5.11 -12.96
C THR A 60 4.87 5.71 -11.55
N VAL A 61 4.56 4.88 -10.56
CA VAL A 61 4.35 5.27 -9.16
C VAL A 61 5.55 4.87 -8.30
N THR A 62 6.12 3.69 -8.53
CA THR A 62 7.22 3.15 -7.73
C THR A 62 8.51 3.10 -8.56
N LYS A 63 9.60 3.67 -8.03
CA LYS A 63 10.92 3.53 -8.67
C LYS A 63 11.33 2.07 -8.72
N VAL A 64 11.71 1.59 -9.91
CA VAL A 64 12.14 0.20 -10.19
C VAL A 64 13.22 -0.29 -9.21
N SER A 65 14.10 0.60 -8.75
CA SER A 65 15.16 0.27 -7.77
C SER A 65 14.63 -0.20 -6.42
N ILE A 66 13.44 0.26 -5.99
CA ILE A 66 12.84 -0.08 -4.68
C ILE A 66 11.79 -1.19 -4.83
N GLN A 67 11.21 -1.37 -6.01
CA GLN A 67 10.18 -2.37 -6.30
C GLN A 67 10.60 -3.80 -5.95
N ARG A 68 11.84 -4.19 -6.25
CA ARG A 68 12.36 -5.54 -5.93
C ARG A 68 12.42 -5.83 -4.43
N SER A 69 12.71 -4.81 -3.62
CA SER A 69 12.73 -4.92 -2.15
C SER A 69 11.33 -4.87 -1.52
N LEU A 70 10.35 -4.30 -2.21
CA LEU A 70 8.99 -4.07 -1.71
C LEU A 70 7.98 -5.15 -2.15
N ALA A 71 8.38 -6.05 -3.05
CA ALA A 71 7.51 -7.12 -3.55
C ALA A 71 7.10 -8.05 -2.40
N MET A 72 5.83 -8.00 -2.01
CA MET A 72 5.21 -8.94 -1.09
C MET A 72 5.10 -10.29 -1.80
N ARG A 73 6.14 -11.13 -1.69
CA ARG A 73 6.10 -12.49 -2.25
C ARG A 73 5.16 -13.33 -1.38
N GLU A 74 4.27 -14.08 -2.03
CA GLU A 74 3.66 -15.22 -1.35
C GLU A 74 4.79 -16.25 -1.14
N CYS A 75 5.08 -16.64 0.10
CA CYS A 75 5.74 -17.93 0.32
C CYS A 75 4.68 -18.98 -0.05
N GLN A 76 4.80 -19.54 -1.25
CA GLN A 76 4.09 -20.76 -1.64
C GLN A 76 4.93 -21.97 -1.22
#